data_AF-A0A0S2ZQ17-F1
#
_entry.id   AF-A0A0S2ZQ17-F1
#
_cell.length_a   1.000
_cell.length_b   1.000
_cell.length_c   1.000
_cell.angle_alpha   90.00
_cell.angle_beta   90.00
_cell.angle_gamma   90.00
#
_symmetry.space_group_name_H-M   'P 1'
#
loop_
_entity.id
_entity.type
_entity.pdbx_description
1 polymer ?
#
loop_
_entity_poly.entity_id
_entity_poly.type
_entity_poly.pdbx_seq_one_letter_code
_entity_poly.pdbx_strand_id
1 'polypeptide(L)' 'MKKVFKLEGLNCAHCAAKIEEKVSKLEGVKSVVINFMTTKMTLESVDENIGDIVEKVKKLINEVEPDVNMIKA' A
#
# COMPACT_ATOMS: atom_id res chain seq x y z
N MET A 1 -6.12 -2.13 13.05
CA MET A 1 -7.23 -2.22 12.06
C MET A 1 -6.71 -2.73 10.71
N LYS A 2 -7.54 -3.47 9.97
CA LYS A 2 -7.20 -4.02 8.64
C LYS A 2 -7.99 -3.31 7.55
N LYS A 3 -7.33 -2.89 6.46
CA LYS A 3 -7.95 -2.36 5.24
C LYS A 3 -7.37 -3.06 4.01
N VAL A 4 -8.18 -3.19 2.97
CA VAL A 4 -7.77 -3.77 1.70
C VAL A 4 -7.98 -2.74 0.61
N PHE A 5 -7.00 -2.64 -0.28
CA PHE A 5 -6.97 -1.73 -1.41
C PHE A 5 -6.59 -2.50 -2.67
N LYS A 6 -7.03 -2.02 -3.82
CA LYS A 6 -6.56 -2.47 -5.13
C LYS A 6 -5.59 -1.43 -5.68
N LEU A 7 -4.49 -1.90 -6.26
CA LEU A 7 -3.43 -1.10 -6.87
C LEU A 7 -3.56 -1.21 -8.39
N GLU A 8 -4.38 -0.35 -8.98
CA GLU A 8 -4.60 -0.35 -10.43
C GLU A 8 -3.38 0.26 -11.13
N GLY A 9 -2.98 -0.33 -12.26
CA GLY A 9 -1.76 0.07 -12.98
C GLY A 9 -0.48 -0.64 -12.53
N LEU A 10 -0.51 -1.37 -11.40
CA LEU A 10 0.64 -2.13 -10.92
C LEU A 10 0.91 -3.34 -11.84
N ASN A 11 1.93 -3.22 -12.69
CA ASN A 11 2.30 -4.22 -13.70
C ASN A 11 3.72 -4.80 -13.51
N CYS A 12 4.46 -4.31 -12.51
CA CYS A 12 5.82 -4.75 -12.21
C CYS A 12 5.91 -5.40 -10.82
N ALA A 13 6.25 -6.69 -10.79
CA ALA A 13 6.41 -7.43 -9.52
C ALA A 13 7.52 -6.84 -8.63
N HIS A 14 8.58 -6.29 -9.23
CA HIS A 14 9.65 -5.62 -8.50
C HIS A 14 9.14 -4.33 -7.84
N CYS A 15 8.32 -3.56 -8.54
CA CYS A 15 7.71 -2.35 -7.96
C CYS A 15 6.73 -2.70 -6.85
N ALA A 16 5.95 -3.78 -7.00
CA ALA A 16 5.09 -4.29 -5.94
C ALA A 16 5.86 -4.59 -4.65
N ALA A 17 6.97 -5.34 -4.74
CA ALA A 17 7.81 -5.65 -3.59
C ALA A 17 8.43 -4.38 -2.98
N LYS A 18 8.88 -3.43 -3.81
CA LYS A 18 9.45 -2.16 -3.36
C LYS A 18 8.43 -1.28 -2.63
N ILE A 19 7.18 -1.25 -3.11
CA ILE A 19 6.08 -0.54 -2.45
C ILE A 19 5.79 -1.20 -1.10
N GLU A 20 5.64 -2.53 -1.06
CA GLU A 20 5.38 -3.29 0.17
C GLU A 20 6.44 -3.00 1.23
N GLU A 21 7.73 -3.11 0.86
CA GLU A 21 8.84 -2.87 1.79
C GLU A 21 8.82 -1.44 2.33
N LYS A 22 8.59 -0.45 1.46
CA LYS A 22 8.54 0.96 1.87
C LYS A 22 7.33 1.27 2.76
N VAL A 23 6.15 0.73 2.44
CA VAL A 23 4.94 0.89 3.26
C VAL A 23 5.11 0.22 4.62
N SER A 24 5.76 -0.94 4.68
CA SER A 24 6.05 -1.64 5.93
C SER A 24 6.93 -0.84 6.89
N LYS A 25 7.68 0.14 6.39
CA LYS A 25 8.56 1.01 7.18
C LYS A 25 7.86 2.28 7.68
N LEU A 26 6.61 2.51 7.28
CA LEU A 26 5.84 3.66 7.75
C LEU A 26 5.41 3.48 9.20
N GLU A 27 5.54 4.54 9.99
CA GLU A 27 5.11 4.56 11.38
C GLU A 27 3.58 4.32 11.47
N GLY A 28 3.18 3.46 12.40
CA GLY A 28 1.79 3.03 12.59
C GLY A 28 1.33 1.89 11.67
N VAL A 29 2.15 1.43 10.72
CA VAL A 29 1.90 0.20 9.96
C VAL A 29 2.35 -1.01 10.77
N LYS A 30 1.42 -1.92 11.02
CA LYS A 30 1.68 -3.21 11.68
C LYS A 30 2.17 -4.25 10.68
N SER A 31 1.52 -4.31 9.53
CA SER A 31 1.85 -5.26 8.46
C SER A 31 1.26 -4.75 7.16
N VAL A 32 1.95 -5.00 6.06
CA VAL A 32 1.44 -4.78 4.71
C VAL A 32 1.79 -5.97 3.85
N VAL A 33 0.84 -6.40 3.02
CA VAL A 33 1.05 -7.48 2.06
C VAL A 33 0.42 -7.08 0.73
N ILE A 34 1.20 -7.14 -0.34
CA ILE A 34 0.79 -6.89 -1.72
C ILE A 34 0.80 -8.21 -2.47
N ASN A 35 -0.40 -8.66 -2.83
CA ASN A 35 -0.57 -9.76 -3.75
C ASN A 35 -0.54 -9.20 -5.18
N PHE A 36 0.63 -9.25 -5.82
CA PHE A 36 0.83 -8.78 -7.19
C PHE A 36 -0.11 -9.46 -8.20
N MET A 37 -0.32 -10.77 -8.09
CA MET A 37 -1.21 -11.51 -9.00
C MET A 37 -2.65 -10.99 -8.99
N THR A 38 -3.14 -10.52 -7.84
CA THR A 38 -4.50 -9.98 -7.70
C THR A 38 -4.53 -8.45 -7.65
N THR A 39 -3.37 -7.79 -7.73
CA THR A 39 -3.20 -6.34 -7.55
C THR A 39 -3.81 -5.81 -6.23
N LYS A 40 -3.84 -6.64 -5.17
CA LYS A 40 -4.44 -6.27 -3.88
C LYS A 40 -3.38 -5.99 -2.84
N MET A 41 -3.52 -4.88 -2.13
CA MET A 41 -2.74 -4.51 -0.95
C MET A 41 -3.60 -4.66 0.29
N THR A 42 -3.14 -5.44 1.26
CA THR A 42 -3.71 -5.54 2.59
C THR A 42 -2.84 -4.76 3.55
N LEU A 43 -3.41 -3.74 4.19
CA LEU A 43 -2.75 -2.88 5.17
C LEU A 43 -3.34 -3.12 6.55
N GLU A 44 -2.49 -3.50 7.50
CA GLU A 44 -2.80 -3.56 8.91
C GLU A 44 -2.06 -2.46 9.65
N SER A 45 -2.77 -1.72 10.49
CA SER A 45 -2.23 -0.64 11.30
C SER A 45 -2.49 -0.90 12.78
N VAL A 46 -1.55 -0.49 13.64
CA VAL A 46 -1.72 -0.49 15.10
C VAL A 46 -2.47 0.75 15.60
N ASP A 47 -2.47 1.83 14.83
CA ASP A 47 -3.08 3.10 15.20
C ASP A 47 -4.59 3.16 14.93
N GLU A 48 -5.27 3.94 15.75
CA GLU A 48 -6.68 4.29 15.53
C GLU A 48 -6.83 5.24 14.32
N ASN A 49 -5.81 6.06 14.03
CA ASN A 49 -5.77 7.01 12.93
C ASN A 49 -5.26 6.41 11.61
N ILE A 50 -5.90 5.34 11.16
CA ILE A 50 -5.59 4.71 9.86
C ILE A 50 -5.83 5.65 8.65
N GLY A 51 -6.54 6.77 8.82
CA GLY A 51 -6.76 7.77 7.77
C GLY A 51 -5.45 8.43 7.30
N ASP A 52 -4.69 9.00 8.24
CA ASP A 52 -3.37 9.61 7.98
C ASP A 52 -2.39 8.64 7.33
N ILE A 53 -2.37 7.39 7.81
CA ILE A 53 -1.49 6.35 7.26
C ILE A 53 -1.85 6.07 5.80
N VAL A 54 -3.14 5.98 5.48
CA VAL A 54 -3.59 5.75 4.10
C VAL A 54 -3.18 6.89 3.18
N GLU A 55 -3.19 8.13 3.63
CA GLU A 55 -2.69 9.26 2.85
C GLU A 55 -1.17 9.20 2.63
N LYS A 56 -0.39 8.86 3.66
CA LYS A 56 1.06 8.65 3.54
C LYS A 56 1.38 7.52 2.56
N VAL A 57 0.67 6.39 2.66
CA VAL A 57 0.81 5.25 1.76
C VAL A 57 0.51 5.65 0.32
N LYS A 58 -0.58 6.40 0.09
CA LYS A 58 -0.95 6.85 -1.25
C LYS A 58 0.12 7.73 -1.89
N LYS A 59 0.70 8.67 -1.13
CA LYS A 59 1.81 9.50 -1.59
C LYS A 59 3.03 8.66 -1.94
N LEU A 60 3.41 7.74 -1.05
CA LEU A 60 4.56 6.87 -1.24
C LEU A 60 4.42 5.98 -2.49
N ILE A 61 3.23 5.45 -2.75
CA ILE A 61 2.96 4.66 -3.96
C ILE A 61 3.19 5.52 -5.20
N ASN A 62 2.64 6.74 -5.23
CA ASN A 62 2.82 7.68 -6.35
C ASN A 62 4.29 8.09 -6.58
N GLU A 63 5.09 8.19 -5.51
CA GLU A 63 6.53 8.46 -5.62
C GLU A 63 7.34 7.28 -6.19
N VAL A 64 6.87 6.04 -5.98
CA VAL A 64 7.53 4.84 -6.49
C VAL A 64 7.07 4.53 -7.91
N GLU A 65 5.77 4.58 -8.15
CA GLU A 65 5.12 4.40 -9.44
C GLU A 65 3.94 5.38 -9.58
N PRO A 66 4.09 6.49 -10.33
CA PRO A 66 3.03 7.48 -10.51
C PRO A 66 1.83 6.93 -11.29
N ASP A 67 2.03 5.89 -12.09
CA ASP A 67 0.98 5.21 -12.85
C ASP A 67 0.07 4.30 -11.98
N VAL A 68 0.43 4.09 -10.71
CA VAL A 68 -0.32 3.22 -9.80
C VAL A 68 -1.37 4.01 -9.01
N ASN A 69 -2.64 3.64 -9.19
CA ASN A 69 -3.77 4.20 -8.47
C ASN A 69 -4.25 3.25 -7.37
N MET A 70 -4.26 3.75 -6.13
CA MET A 70 -4.80 3.03 -4.97
C MET A 70 -6.29 3.31 -4.79
N ILE A 71 -7.13 2.29 -4.94
CA ILE A 71 -8.58 2.34 -4.71
C ILE A 71 -9.00 1.40 -3.57
N LYS A 72 -10.08 1.72 -2.86
CA LYS A 72 -10.62 0.84 -1.82
C LYS A 72 -11.23 -0.41 -2.46
N ALA A 73 -10.84 -1.60 -1.99
CA ALA A 73 -11.35 -2.88 -2.47
C ALA A 73 -12.59 -3.35 -1.68
#